data_AF-X1B8D5-F1
#
_entry.id   AF-X1B8D5-F1
#
_cell.length_a   1.000
_cell.length_b   1.000
_cell.length_c   1.000
_cell.angle_alpha   90.00
_cell.angle_beta   90.00
_cell.angle_gamma   90.00
#
_symmetry.space_group_name_H-M   'P 1'
#
loop_
_entity.id
_entity.type
_entity.pdbx_description
1 polymer ?
#
loop_
_entity_poly.entity_id
_entity_poly.type
_entity_poly.pdbx_seq_one_letter_code
_entity_poly.pdbx_strand_id
1 'polypeptide(L)' 'MEYPCNCPEMKYMMDHNDVFRKEDSHWILAWMELDKTDKGTNIERFGIKFHNCMFCGKKIEG' A
#
# COMPACT_ATOMS: atom_id res chain seq x y z
N MET A 1 -4.95 15.21 -1.44
CA MET A 1 -4.28 13.90 -1.35
C MET A 1 -4.09 13.41 -2.78
N GLU A 2 -2.91 12.91 -3.12
CA GLU A 2 -2.66 12.30 -4.42
C GLU A 2 -3.08 10.82 -4.37
N TYR A 3 -3.64 10.28 -5.45
CA TYR A 3 -4.04 8.88 -5.54
C TYR A 3 -3.39 8.21 -6.77
N PRO A 4 -2.97 6.94 -6.70
CA PRO A 4 -2.45 6.19 -7.84
C PRO A 4 -3.50 5.97 -8.92
N CYS A 5 -4.79 5.99 -8.55
CA CYS A 5 -5.89 5.81 -9.47
C CYS A 5 -7.14 6.52 -8.95
N ASN A 6 -7.93 7.06 -9.88
CA ASN A 6 -9.15 7.79 -9.56
C ASN A 6 -10.40 6.91 -9.38
N CYS A 7 -10.30 5.57 -9.44
CA CYS A 7 -11.46 4.71 -9.24
C CYS A 7 -11.98 4.78 -7.79
N PRO A 8 -13.30 4.65 -7.56
CA PRO A 8 -13.91 4.79 -6.24
C PRO A 8 -13.28 3.88 -5.18
N GLU A 9 -12.96 2.65 -5.54
CA GLU A 9 -12.39 1.64 -4.64
C GLU A 9 -11.00 2.03 -4.17
N MET A 10 -10.14 2.57 -5.06
CA MET A 10 -8.80 3.01 -4.68
C MET A 10 -8.87 4.20 -3.72
N LYS A 11 -9.74 5.18 -4.01
CA LYS A 11 -9.95 6.34 -3.13
C LYS A 11 -10.44 5.91 -1.76
N TYR A 12 -11.49 5.10 -1.73
CA TYR A 12 -12.04 4.55 -0.49
C TYR A 12 -10.97 3.84 0.34
N MET A 13 -10.17 2.98 -0.30
CA MET A 13 -9.13 2.22 0.41
C MET A 13 -8.03 3.12 0.97
N MET A 14 -7.59 4.14 0.24
CA MET A 14 -6.56 5.07 0.74
C MET A 14 -7.08 6.05 1.78
N ASP A 15 -8.33 6.49 1.68
CA ASP A 15 -8.93 7.41 2.65
C ASP A 15 -9.13 6.74 4.02
N HIS A 16 -9.18 5.40 4.07
CA HIS A 16 -9.43 4.62 5.29
C HIS A 16 -8.25 3.75 5.75
N ASN A 17 -7.13 3.72 5.02
CA ASN A 17 -5.96 2.92 5.38
C ASN A 17 -4.65 3.65 5.05
N ASP A 18 -3.69 3.60 5.98
CA ASP A 18 -2.37 4.26 5.89
C ASP A 18 -1.27 3.37 5.28
N VAL A 19 -1.68 2.26 4.67
CA VAL A 19 -0.81 1.26 4.04
C VAL A 19 -0.35 1.67 2.64
N PHE A 20 -0.94 2.70 2.04
CA PHE A 20 -0.57 3.19 0.71
C PHE A 20 0.39 4.36 0.80
N ARG A 21 1.54 4.27 0.13
CA ARG A 21 2.59 5.30 0.17
C ARG A 21 3.14 5.56 -1.21
N LYS A 22 3.54 6.81 -1.47
CA LYS A 22 4.28 7.20 -2.66
C LYS A 22 5.76 7.32 -2.28
N GLU A 23 6.61 6.53 -2.92
CA GLU A 23 8.06 6.57 -2.79
C GLU A 23 8.67 6.89 -4.16
N ASP A 24 9.38 8.01 -4.25
CA ASP A 24 9.82 8.61 -5.52
C ASP A 24 8.65 8.73 -6.53
N SER A 25 8.78 8.05 -7.67
CA SER A 25 7.77 7.99 -8.74
C SER A 25 6.91 6.71 -8.69
N HIS A 26 6.87 6.01 -7.56
CA HIS A 26 6.21 4.72 -7.44
C HIS A 26 5.24 4.66 -6.27
N TRP A 27 4.14 3.95 -6.48
CA TRP A 27 3.18 3.64 -5.42
C TRP A 27 3.46 2.26 -4.83
N ILE A 28 3.40 2.19 -3.50
CA ILE A 28 3.71 1.01 -2.71
C ILE A 28 2.57 0.75 -1.72
N LEU A 29 2.17 -0.52 -1.61
CA LEU A 29 1.36 -1.04 -0.52
C LEU A 29 2.32 -1.59 0.55
N ALA A 30 2.44 -0.91 1.68
CA ALA A 30 3.35 -1.23 2.75
C ALA A 30 2.61 -1.55 4.06
N TRP A 31 3.00 -2.63 4.72
CA TRP A 31 2.45 -3.02 6.02
C TRP A 31 3.53 -3.65 6.91
N MET A 32 3.20 -3.80 8.19
CA MET A 32 4.08 -4.37 9.19
C MET A 32 3.34 -5.47 9.94
N GLU A 33 3.99 -6.62 10.10
CA GLU A 33 3.47 -7.75 10.87
C GLU A 33 4.27 -7.89 12.16
N LEU A 34 3.55 -8.18 13.24
CA LEU A 34 4.08 -8.28 14.60
C LEU A 34 3.77 -9.65 15.16
N ASP A 35 4.80 -10.47 15.32
CA ASP A 35 4.67 -11.80 15.89
C ASP A 35 5.33 -11.89 17.25
N LYS A 36 4.62 -12.46 18.23
CA LYS A 36 5.16 -12.70 19.56
C LYS A 36 5.73 -14.10 19.64
N THR A 37 6.99 -14.22 20.05
CA THR A 37 7.68 -15.48 20.30
C THR A 37 8.13 -15.55 21.76
N ASP A 38 8.51 -16.74 22.23
CA ASP A 38 9.10 -16.91 23.58
C ASP A 38 10.41 -16.13 23.76
N LYS A 39 11.03 -15.67 22.67
CA LYS A 39 12.29 -14.91 22.65
C LYS A 39 12.10 -13.40 22.47
N GLY A 40 10.85 -12.91 22.35
CA GLY A 40 10.52 -11.51 22.13
C GLY A 40 9.57 -11.27 20.97
N THR A 41 9.42 -10.01 20.55
CA THR A 41 8.59 -9.59 19.42
C THR A 41 9.41 -9.54 18.13
N ASN A 42 8.98 -10.28 17.12
CA ASN A 42 9.48 -10.15 15.75
C ASN A 42 8.69 -9.02 15.03
N ILE A 43 9.39 -8.23 14.22
CA ILE A 43 8.81 -7.13 13.44
C ILE A 43 9.22 -7.33 11.99
N GLU A 44 8.26 -7.69 11.14
CA GLU A 44 8.47 -7.88 9.71
C GLU A 44 7.81 -6.74 8.94
N ARG A 45 8.49 -6.25 7.90
CA ARG A 45 8.00 -5.14 7.06
C ARG A 45 7.90 -5.64 5.63
N PHE A 46 6.73 -5.43 5.04
CA PHE A 46 6.43 -5.83 3.68
C PHE A 46 6.08 -4.61 2.83
N GLY A 47 6.36 -4.72 1.53
CA GLY A 47 6.09 -3.68 0.56
C GLY A 47 5.89 -4.27 -0.82
N ILE A 48 4.77 -3.96 -1.46
CA ILE A 48 4.49 -4.34 -2.85
C ILE A 48 4.43 -3.08 -3.70
N LYS A 49 5.35 -2.98 -4.67
CA LYS A 49 5.28 -1.99 -5.74
C LYS A 49 4.26 -2.43 -6.77
N PHE A 50 3.39 -1.53 -7.20
CA PHE A 50 2.35 -1.82 -8.18
C PHE A 50 2.30 -0.78 -9.30
N HIS A 51 2.10 -1.27 -10.53
CA HIS A 51 2.09 -0.46 -11.76
C HIS A 51 0.69 -0.26 -12.34
N ASN A 52 -0.26 -1.09 -11.89
CA ASN A 52 -1.66 -1.06 -12.27
C ASN A 52 -2.49 -0.97 -11.00
N CYS A 53 -3.60 -0.24 -11.05
CA CYS A 53 -4.54 -0.15 -9.96
C CYS A 53 -5.04 -1.56 -9.60
N MET A 54 -4.89 -1.94 -8.33
CA MET A 54 -5.27 -3.26 -7.83
C MET A 54 -6.78 -3.51 -7.90
N PHE A 55 -7.59 -2.47 -8.06
CA PHE A 55 -9.06 -2.56 -8.06
C PHE A 55 -9.68 -2.46 -9.46
N CYS A 56 -9.14 -1.63 -10.35
CA CYS A 56 -9.71 -1.44 -11.69
C CYS A 56 -8.77 -1.80 -12.85
N GLY A 57 -7.55 -2.27 -12.56
CA GLY A 57 -6.58 -2.73 -13.56
C GLY A 57 -5.93 -1.64 -14.43
N LYS A 58 -6.42 -0.39 -14.37
CA LYS A 58 -5.86 0.74 -15.11
C LYS A 58 -4.41 0.97 -14.70
N LYS A 59 -3.56 1.29 -15.69
CA LYS A 59 -2.19 1.71 -15.43
C LYS A 59 -2.19 2.93 -14.51
N ILE A 60 -1.30 2.92 -13.53
CA ILE A 60 -1.12 4.02 -12.60
C ILE A 60 -0.31 5.10 -13.30
N GLU A 61 -0.82 6.31 -13.25
CA GLU A 61 -0.07 7.51 -13.64
C GLU A 61 0.70 7.95 -12.38
N GLY A 62 2.03 7.98 -12.50
CA GLY A 62 2.95 8.31 -11.40
C GLY A 62 3.20 9.80 -11.30
#